data_AF-A0A953WNH4-F1
#
_entry.id   AF-A0A953WNH4-F1
#
_cell.length_a   1.000
_cell.length_b   1.000
_cell.length_c   1.000
_cell.angle_alpha   90.00
_cell.angle_beta   90.00
_cell.angle_gamma   90.00
#
_symmetry.space_group_name_H-M   'P 1'
#
loop_
_entity.id
_entity.type
_entity.pdbx_description
1 polymer ?
#
loop_
_entity_poly.entity_id
_entity_poly.type
_entity_poly.pdbx_seq_one_letter_code
_entity_poly.pdbx_strand_id
1 'polypeptide(L)'
;RMISAVFRRGGDVSFVAEELQAVFDPQGGVFMDGRYVPSLPAAIGRVVSEHLGGVQAVEARMAPSDAAFCPRCGQKALIRKEGCDTCLDCGHSKCG
;
A
#
# COMPACT_ATOMS: atom_id res chain seq x y z
N ARG A 1 21.81 -7.25 -2.31
CA ARG A 1 22.36 -7.38 -3.70
C ARG A 1 21.54 -8.26 -4.63
N MET A 2 20.55 -9.03 -4.15
CA MET A 2 19.69 -9.85 -5.02
C MET A 2 18.88 -9.02 -6.02
N ILE A 3 18.21 -7.96 -5.56
CA ILE A 3 17.37 -7.09 -6.42
C ILE A 3 18.18 -6.55 -7.61
N SER A 4 19.40 -6.05 -7.35
CA SER A 4 20.28 -5.56 -8.42
C SER A 4 20.70 -6.64 -9.42
N ALA A 5 20.81 -7.90 -9.00
CA ALA A 5 21.13 -9.01 -9.91
C ALA A 5 19.94 -9.37 -10.81
N VAL A 6 18.72 -9.34 -10.26
CA VAL A 6 17.48 -9.58 -11.02
C VAL A 6 17.31 -8.55 -12.13
N PHE A 7 17.46 -7.25 -11.82
CA PHE A 7 17.33 -6.19 -12.83
C PHE A 7 18.37 -6.26 -13.94
N ARG A 8 19.55 -6.85 -13.71
CA ARG A 8 20.59 -7.00 -14.74
C ARG A 8 20.41 -8.22 -15.63
N ARG A 9 19.63 -9.23 -15.22
CA ARG A 9 19.48 -10.48 -15.97
C ARG A 9 18.63 -10.31 -17.24
N GLY A 10 17.83 -9.24 -17.31
CA GLY A 10 16.90 -8.99 -18.41
C GLY A 10 15.66 -9.90 -18.33
N GLY A 11 14.62 -9.54 -19.08
CA GLY A 11 13.30 -10.19 -19.02
C GLY A 11 12.26 -9.35 -18.26
N ASP A 12 11.08 -9.92 -18.05
CA ASP A 12 10.03 -9.26 -17.27
C ASP A 12 10.41 -9.25 -15.77
N VAL A 13 10.40 -8.05 -15.19
CA VAL A 13 10.78 -7.79 -13.80
C VAL A 13 9.65 -7.13 -13.01
N SER A 14 8.43 -7.07 -13.57
CA SER A 14 7.25 -6.55 -12.88
C SER A 14 7.01 -7.25 -11.54
N PHE A 15 7.27 -8.56 -11.47
CA PHE A 15 7.09 -9.39 -10.27
C PHE A 15 7.86 -8.85 -9.05
N VAL A 16 9.02 -8.21 -9.25
CA VAL A 16 9.81 -7.65 -8.14
C VAL A 16 9.02 -6.55 -7.45
N ALA A 17 8.33 -5.71 -8.23
CA ALA A 17 7.51 -4.64 -7.70
C ALA A 17 6.25 -5.18 -7.00
N GLU A 18 5.64 -6.23 -7.54
CA GLU A 18 4.46 -6.90 -6.97
C GLU A 18 4.79 -7.53 -5.62
N GLU A 19 5.89 -8.29 -5.53
CA GLU A 19 6.34 -8.95 -4.30
C GLU A 19 6.70 -7.93 -3.21
N LEU A 20 7.38 -6.84 -3.57
CA LEU A 20 7.68 -5.76 -2.63
C LEU A 20 6.41 -5.10 -2.08
N GLN A 21 5.41 -4.87 -2.94
CA GLN A 21 4.10 -4.31 -2.54
C GLN A 21 3.31 -5.24 -1.61
N ALA A 22 3.53 -6.55 -1.70
CA ALA A 22 2.88 -7.55 -0.85
C ALA A 22 3.51 -7.71 0.55
N VAL A 23 4.60 -7.00 0.87
CA VAL A 23 5.23 -7.08 2.20
C VAL A 23 4.50 -6.17 3.19
N PHE A 24 4.08 -6.71 4.32
CA PHE A 24 3.39 -5.99 5.39
C PHE A 24 4.27 -5.84 6.63
N ASP A 25 4.20 -4.68 7.28
CA ASP A 25 4.78 -4.48 8.60
C ASP A 25 3.76 -4.94 9.68
N PRO A 26 4.13 -5.80 10.64
CA PRO A 26 3.24 -6.24 11.70
C PRO A 26 2.81 -5.12 12.65
N GLN A 27 3.58 -4.03 12.75
CA GLN A 27 3.20 -2.81 13.49
C GLN A 27 2.21 -1.94 12.69
N GLY A 28 1.88 -2.36 11.47
CA GLY A 28 1.06 -1.63 10.53
C GLY A 28 1.85 -0.62 9.72
N GLY A 29 1.15 0.00 8.79
CA GLY A 29 1.69 0.99 7.87
C GLY A 29 1.56 2.42 8.36
N VAL A 30 2.00 3.33 7.50
CA VAL A 30 1.97 4.79 7.69
C VAL A 30 1.15 5.45 6.61
N PHE A 31 0.60 6.63 6.90
CA PHE A 31 -0.04 7.46 5.88
C PHE A 31 1.01 8.42 5.31
N MET A 32 1.27 8.34 4.01
CA MET A 32 2.29 9.11 3.30
C MET A 32 1.72 9.62 1.97
N ASP A 33 1.93 10.90 1.66
CA ASP A 33 1.50 11.52 0.39
C ASP A 33 0.03 11.28 0.05
N GLY A 34 -0.85 11.37 1.06
CA GLY A 34 -2.29 11.18 0.87
C GLY A 34 -2.73 9.73 0.70
N ARG A 35 -1.84 8.75 0.91
CA ARG A 35 -2.13 7.32 0.74
C ARG A 35 -1.60 6.52 1.92
N TYR A 36 -2.30 5.44 2.27
CA TYR A 36 -1.72 4.47 3.19
C TYR A 36 -0.62 3.65 2.51
N VAL A 37 0.44 3.38 3.27
CA VAL A 37 1.61 2.61 2.86
C VAL A 37 1.81 1.51 3.90
N PRO A 38 1.57 0.23 3.55
CA PRO A 38 1.54 -0.86 4.54
C PRO A 38 2.91 -1.22 5.10
N SER A 39 3.99 -0.88 4.40
CA SER A 39 5.38 -1.04 4.84
C SER A 39 6.34 -0.23 3.97
N LEU A 40 7.59 -0.05 4.42
CA LEU A 40 8.64 0.57 3.61
C LEU A 40 8.95 -0.22 2.32
N PRO A 41 9.11 -1.56 2.35
CA PRO A 41 9.22 -2.36 1.12
C PRO A 41 8.06 -2.13 0.15
N ALA A 42 6.83 -2.02 0.65
CA ALA A 42 5.68 -1.77 -0.21
C ALA A 42 5.73 -0.38 -0.88
N ALA A 43 6.25 0.63 -0.17
CA ALA A 43 6.51 1.94 -0.76
C ALA A 43 7.53 1.85 -1.91
N ILE A 44 8.61 1.10 -1.71
CA ILE A 44 9.64 0.88 -2.74
C ILE A 44 9.04 0.14 -3.93
N GLY A 45 8.25 -0.91 -3.69
CA GLY A 45 7.60 -1.69 -4.75
C GLY A 45 6.71 -0.81 -5.64
N ARG A 46 5.97 0.14 -5.06
CA ARG A 46 5.19 1.13 -5.82
C ARG A 46 6.06 1.99 -6.72
N VAL A 47 7.13 2.59 -6.19
CA VAL A 47 8.05 3.43 -6.97
C VAL A 47 8.70 2.64 -8.11
N VAL A 48 9.08 1.39 -7.87
CA VAL A 48 9.60 0.49 -8.91
C VAL A 48 8.54 0.20 -9.97
N SER A 49 7.29 -0.09 -9.58
CA SER A 49 6.20 -0.34 -10.51
C SER A 49 5.93 0.85 -11.43
N GLU A 50 5.88 2.06 -10.86
CA GLU A 50 5.74 3.31 -11.61
C GLU A 50 6.88 3.50 -12.61
N HIS A 51 8.12 3.20 -12.22
CA HIS A 51 9.28 3.30 -13.10
C HIS A 51 9.27 2.27 -14.25
N LEU A 52 8.68 1.10 -14.03
CA LEU A 52 8.54 0.06 -15.06
C LEU A 52 7.40 0.33 -16.06
N GLY A 53 6.70 1.46 -15.94
CA GLY A 53 5.57 1.80 -16.81
C GLY A 53 4.27 1.09 -16.43
N GLY A 54 4.21 0.49 -15.24
CA GLY A 54 2.99 -0.07 -14.67
C GLY A 54 2.02 1.05 -14.33
N VAL A 55 0.95 1.19 -15.13
CA VAL A 55 -0.20 2.02 -14.76
C VAL A 55 -0.80 1.42 -13.50
N GLN A 56 -0.85 2.24 -12.44
CA GLN A 56 -1.37 1.98 -11.09
C GLN A 56 -1.94 0.56 -10.93
N ALA A 57 -1.20 -0.31 -10.25
CA ALA A 57 -1.82 -1.45 -9.61
C ALA A 57 -3.01 -0.91 -8.83
N VAL A 58 -4.21 -1.15 -9.37
CA VAL A 58 -5.45 -1.08 -8.61
C VAL A 58 -5.12 -1.85 -7.36
N GLU A 59 -5.00 -1.09 -6.27
CA GLU A 59 -4.57 -1.58 -4.98
C GLU A 59 -5.16 -2.98 -4.81
N ALA A 60 -4.34 -3.97 -4.48
CA ALA A 60 -4.88 -5.11 -3.77
C ALA A 60 -5.43 -4.53 -2.47
N ARG A 61 -6.66 -4.01 -2.55
CA ARG A 61 -7.46 -3.43 -1.48
C ARG A 61 -7.93 -4.58 -0.62
N MET A 62 -6.99 -5.35 -0.08
CA MET A 62 -7.21 -6.03 1.17
C MET A 62 -7.11 -4.95 2.23
N ALA A 63 -8.14 -4.10 2.24
CA ALA A 63 -8.55 -3.50 3.47
C ALA A 63 -8.63 -4.62 4.51
N PRO A 64 -8.18 -4.38 5.75
CA PRO A 64 -8.32 -5.36 6.82
C PRO A 64 -9.73 -5.98 6.76
N SER A 65 -9.87 -7.27 7.04
CA SER A 65 -11.18 -7.95 7.04
C SER A 65 -12.25 -7.15 7.79
N ASP A 66 -11.79 -6.44 8.83
CA ASP A 66 -12.58 -5.69 9.78
C ASP A 66 -12.73 -4.20 9.40
N ALA A 67 -12.29 -3.80 8.20
CA ALA A 67 -12.44 -2.45 7.70
C ALA A 67 -13.91 -2.14 7.36
N ALA A 68 -14.39 -1.00 7.89
CA ALA A 68 -15.70 -0.46 7.60
C ALA A 68 -15.69 0.45 6.35
N PHE A 69 -16.88 0.84 5.90
CA PHE A 69 -17.04 1.83 4.84
C PHE A 69 -16.77 3.23 5.37
N CYS A 70 -15.92 3.99 4.67
CA CYS A 70 -15.60 5.36 5.02
C CYS A 70 -16.79 6.29 4.74
N PRO A 71 -17.23 7.12 5.71
CA PRO A 71 -18.34 8.05 5.50
C PRO A 71 -17.99 9.22 4.55
N ARG A 72 -16.71 9.42 4.22
CA ARG A 72 -16.24 10.51 3.34
C ARG A 72 -16.13 10.08 1.87
N CYS A 73 -15.52 8.93 1.59
CA CYS A 73 -15.28 8.47 0.21
C CYS A 73 -16.04 7.19 -0.18
N GLY A 74 -16.75 6.55 0.75
CA GLY A 74 -17.50 5.33 0.49
C GLY A 74 -16.65 4.06 0.29
N GLN A 75 -15.32 4.14 0.37
CA GLN A 75 -14.45 2.96 0.26
C GLN A 75 -14.47 2.13 1.53
N LYS A 76 -14.41 0.80 1.39
CA LYS A 76 -14.24 -0.15 2.52
C LYS A 76 -12.80 -0.10 3.02
N ALA A 77 -12.42 1.00 3.67
CA ALA A 77 -11.04 1.27 4.06
C ALA A 77 -10.95 2.01 5.41
N LEU A 78 -12.03 2.05 6.20
CA LEU A 78 -12.07 2.71 7.49
C LEU A 78 -11.70 1.72 8.60
N ILE A 79 -10.65 2.01 9.36
CA ILE A 79 -10.16 1.17 10.46
C ILE A 79 -10.08 1.98 11.76
N ARG A 80 -10.22 1.32 12.91
CA ARG A 80 -10.01 1.95 14.23
C ARG A 80 -8.55 1.77 14.64
N LYS A 81 -7.79 2.86 14.75
CA LYS A 81 -6.40 2.86 15.24
C LYS A 81 -6.25 3.91 16.32
N GLU A 82 -5.68 3.53 17.47
CA GLU A 82 -5.37 4.45 18.59
C GLU A 82 -6.58 5.29 19.06
N GLY A 83 -7.79 4.73 19.00
CA GLY A 83 -9.03 5.42 19.40
C GLY A 83 -9.70 6.24 18.29
N CYS A 84 -9.08 6.42 17.13
CA CYS A 84 -9.62 7.20 16.01
C CYS A 84 -10.02 6.30 14.82
N ASP A 85 -11.15 6.60 14.18
CA ASP A 85 -11.54 6.00 12.90
C ASP A 85 -10.75 6.65 11.77
N THR A 86 -9.92 5.89 11.07
CA THR A 86 -9.02 6.38 10.02
C THR A 86 -9.26 5.64 8.70
N CYS A 87 -9.44 6.39 7.61
CA CYS A 87 -9.63 5.86 6.27
C CYS A 87 -8.30 5.79 5.52
N LEU A 88 -7.92 4.58 5.11
CA LEU A 88 -6.67 4.29 4.40
C LEU A 88 -6.66 4.78 2.94
N ASP A 89 -7.84 5.10 2.40
CA ASP A 89 -8.03 5.53 1.00
C ASP A 89 -8.05 7.06 0.86
N CYS A 90 -8.86 7.77 1.65
CA CYS A 90 -9.00 9.22 1.53
C CYS A 90 -8.37 10.03 2.69
N GLY A 91 -7.81 9.36 3.69
CA GLY A 91 -7.20 10.01 4.86
C GLY A 91 -8.21 10.64 5.84
N HIS A 92 -9.51 10.35 5.73
CA HIS A 92 -10.47 10.76 6.75
C HIS A 92 -10.06 10.23 8.12
N SER A 93 -10.01 11.09 9.15
CA SER A 93 -9.77 10.67 10.54
C SER A 93 -10.78 11.34 11.48
N LYS A 94 -11.37 10.58 12.41
CA LYS A 94 -12.25 11.09 13.47
C LYS A 94 -11.95 10.39 14.79
N CYS A 95 -11.59 11.16 15.80
CA CYS A 95 -11.37 10.69 17.17
C CYS A 95 -12.62 10.96 18.02
N GLY A 96 -12.85 10.10 19.02
CA GLY A 96 -13.91 10.24 20.02
C GLY A 96 -13.34 10.45 21.41
#